data_AF-A0A7W9J0S6-F1
#
_entry.id   AF-A0A7W9J0S6-F1
#
_cell.length_a   1.000
_cell.length_b   1.000
_cell.length_c   1.000
_cell.angle_alpha   90.00
_cell.angle_beta   90.00
_cell.angle_gamma   90.00
#
_symmetry.space_group_name_H-M   'P 1'
#
loop_
_entity.id
_entity.type
_entity.pdbx_description
1 polymer ?
#
loop_
_entity_poly.entity_id
_entity_poly.type
_entity_poly.pdbx_seq_one_letter_code
_entity_poly.pdbx_strand_id
1 'polypeptide(L)'
;MAIAGRRRVLDQWARALDVTNDLDAMHKLRRLMNDLDDARSQLQKTTKVLAAVPDPDANAGATGAMTALDQASAALLVIERRFNKHERGGR
;
A
#
# COMPACT_ATOMS: atom_id res chain seq x y z
N MET A 1 10.67 -21.97 -14.06
CA MET A 1 9.59 -21.05 -14.54
C MET A 1 9.15 -20.00 -13.49
N ALA A 2 9.11 -20.29 -12.18
CA ALA A 2 8.60 -19.34 -11.17
C ALA A 2 9.47 -18.08 -10.92
N ILE A 3 10.79 -18.17 -11.12
CA ILE A 3 11.74 -17.08 -10.84
C ILE A 3 11.60 -15.93 -11.87
N ALA A 4 11.43 -16.27 -13.15
CA ALA A 4 11.27 -15.30 -14.23
C ALA A 4 9.97 -14.47 -14.09
N GLY A 5 8.87 -15.10 -13.65
CA GLY A 5 7.62 -14.40 -13.37
C GLY A 5 7.73 -13.40 -12.23
N ARG A 6 8.44 -13.76 -11.15
CA ARG A 6 8.65 -12.88 -9.99
C ARG A 6 9.50 -11.65 -10.34
N ARG A 7 10.54 -11.81 -11.16
CA ARG A 7 11.39 -10.71 -11.65
C ARG A 7 10.61 -9.75 -12.56
N ARG A 8 9.79 -10.27 -13.49
CA ARG A 8 8.93 -9.46 -14.37
C ARG A 8 7.94 -8.59 -13.59
N VAL A 9 7.38 -9.12 -12.50
CA VAL A 9 6.45 -8.36 -11.64
C VAL A 9 7.17 -7.21 -10.93
N LEU A 10 8.37 -7.43 -10.38
CA LEU A 10 9.13 -6.36 -9.73
C LEU A 10 9.60 -5.30 -10.72
N ASP A 11 9.91 -5.67 -11.96
CA ASP A 11 10.21 -4.72 -13.02
C ASP A 11 9.01 -3.83 -13.39
N GLN A 12 7.79 -4.39 -13.39
CA GLN A 12 6.57 -3.62 -13.60
C GLN A 12 6.33 -2.65 -12.44
N TRP A 13 6.56 -3.08 -11.21
CA TRP A 13 6.48 -2.20 -10.04
C TRP A 13 7.52 -1.08 -10.09
N ALA A 14 8.77 -1.38 -10.44
CA ALA A 14 9.81 -0.38 -10.57
C ALA A 14 9.46 0.68 -11.65
N ARG A 15 8.89 0.24 -12.78
CA ARG A 15 8.38 1.15 -13.82
C ARG A 15 7.20 1.98 -13.35
N ALA A 16 6.22 1.38 -12.68
CA ALA A 16 5.03 2.09 -12.16
C ALA A 16 5.40 3.11 -11.08
N LEU A 17 6.42 2.80 -10.28
CA LEU A 17 6.97 3.69 -9.26
C LEU A 17 7.93 4.71 -9.85
N ASP A 18 8.31 4.62 -11.13
CA ASP A 18 9.32 5.46 -11.79
C ASP A 18 10.66 5.45 -11.03
N VAL A 19 11.24 4.25 -10.87
CA VAL A 19 12.53 4.02 -10.19
C VAL A 19 13.37 2.98 -10.92
N THR A 20 14.69 3.08 -10.75
CA THR A 20 15.66 2.21 -11.43
C THR A 20 16.35 1.19 -10.52
N ASN A 21 16.23 1.34 -9.20
CA ASN A 21 16.80 0.44 -8.20
C ASN A 21 15.79 0.07 -7.11
N ASP A 22 16.06 -1.02 -6.40
CA ASP A 22 15.13 -1.59 -5.42
C ASP A 22 15.03 -0.76 -4.14
N LEU A 23 16.09 -0.01 -3.77
CA LEU A 23 16.09 0.85 -2.60
C LEU A 23 15.10 2.01 -2.77
N ASP A 24 15.14 2.68 -3.92
CA ASP A 24 14.18 3.74 -4.26
C ASP A 24 12.76 3.19 -4.38
N ALA A 25 12.58 1.97 -4.90
CA ALA A 25 11.29 1.30 -4.93
C ALA A 25 10.74 1.09 -3.52
N MET A 26 11.55 0.59 -2.58
CA MET A 26 11.16 0.43 -1.18
C MET A 26 10.81 1.77 -0.52
N HIS A 27 11.60 2.83 -0.76
CA HIS A 27 11.31 4.15 -0.22
C HIS A 27 9.98 4.72 -0.75
N LYS A 28 9.71 4.61 -2.05
CA LYS A 28 8.42 5.03 -2.62
C LYS A 28 7.25 4.21 -2.09
N LEU A 29 7.41 2.89 -1.93
CA LEU A 29 6.39 2.03 -1.32
C LEU A 29 6.11 2.42 0.14
N ARG A 30 7.13 2.73 0.93
CA ARG A 30 6.96 3.24 2.30
C ARG A 30 6.22 4.56 2.33
N ARG A 31 6.53 5.47 1.42
CA ARG A 31 5.80 6.74 1.29
C ARG A 31 4.32 6.49 1.01
N LEU A 32 4.00 5.62 0.05
CA LEU A 32 2.61 5.25 -0.25
C LEU A 32 1.91 4.63 0.97
N MET A 33 2.59 3.78 1.74
CA MET A 33 2.00 3.21 2.96
C MET A 33 1.76 4.28 4.04
N ASN A 34 2.62 5.29 4.17
CA ASN A 34 2.39 6.42 5.07
C ASN A 34 1.18 7.24 4.60
N ASP A 35 1.05 7.51 3.29
CA ASP A 35 -0.10 8.23 2.74
C ASP A 35 -1.42 7.46 3.00
N LEU A 36 -1.39 6.12 2.98
CA LEU A 36 -2.53 5.27 3.34
C LEU A 36 -2.84 5.33 4.85
N ASP A 37 -1.83 5.41 5.71
CA ASP A 37 -2.02 5.57 7.17
C ASP A 37 -2.61 6.94 7.51
N ASP A 38 -2.18 8.00 6.81
CA ASP A 38 -2.78 9.33 6.92
C ASP A 38 -4.24 9.32 6.48
N ALA A 39 -4.55 8.65 5.36
CA ALA A 39 -5.93 8.46 4.91
C ALA A 39 -6.78 7.68 5.93
N ARG A 40 -6.21 6.65 6.56
CA ARG A 40 -6.86 5.90 7.65
C ARG A 40 -7.13 6.81 8.85
N SER A 41 -6.18 7.65 9.24
CA SER A 41 -6.34 8.62 10.33
C SER A 41 -7.46 9.63 10.05
N GLN A 42 -7.56 10.12 8.81
CA GLN A 42 -8.67 11.00 8.41
C GLN A 42 -10.01 10.26 8.46
N LEU A 43 -10.06 9.02 7.96
CA LEU A 43 -11.27 8.22 7.98
C LEU A 43 -11.74 7.88 9.40
N GLN A 44 -10.81 7.66 10.34
CA GLN A 44 -11.12 7.52 11.77
C GLN A 44 -11.73 8.80 12.38
N LYS A 45 -11.33 9.98 11.92
CA LYS A 45 -11.98 11.23 12.34
C LYS A 45 -13.38 11.32 11.75
N THR A 46 -13.57 10.94 10.49
CA THR A 46 -14.89 10.88 9.84
C THR A 46 -15.83 9.92 10.58
N THR A 47 -15.39 8.72 10.93
CA THR A 47 -16.22 7.76 11.67
C THR A 47 -16.62 8.27 13.06
N LYS A 48 -15.77 9.05 13.74
CA LYS A 48 -16.15 9.73 14.99
C LYS A 48 -17.28 10.75 14.79
N VAL A 49 -17.27 11.48 13.67
CA VAL A 49 -18.36 12.41 13.32
C VAL A 49 -19.64 11.65 13.00
N LEU A 50 -19.55 10.56 12.22
CA LEU A 50 -20.69 9.71 11.89
C LEU A 50 -21.26 8.99 13.13
N ALA A 51 -20.46 8.75 14.17
CA ALA A 51 -20.97 8.21 15.43
C ALA A 51 -21.91 9.20 16.14
N ALA A 52 -21.73 10.51 15.96
CA ALA A 52 -22.63 11.53 16.51
C ALA A 52 -23.89 11.74 15.65
N VAL A 53 -23.82 11.45 14.35
CA VAL A 53 -24.96 11.51 13.42
C VAL A 53 -24.98 10.22 12.59
N PRO A 54 -25.53 9.12 13.13
CA PRO A 54 -25.44 7.81 12.50
C PRO A 54 -26.31 7.74 11.25
N ASP A 55 -25.64 7.73 10.10
CA ASP A 55 -26.23 7.35 8.82
C ASP A 55 -25.72 5.94 8.43
N PRO A 56 -26.61 4.95 8.21
CA PRO A 56 -26.21 3.58 7.92
C PRO A 56 -25.33 3.44 6.68
N ASP A 57 -25.61 4.20 5.62
CA ASP A 57 -24.90 4.11 4.34
C ASP A 57 -23.50 4.75 4.46
N ALA A 58 -23.40 5.90 5.11
CA ALA A 58 -22.14 6.55 5.41
C ALA A 58 -21.25 5.69 6.32
N ASN A 59 -21.84 5.02 7.32
CA ASN A 59 -21.12 4.10 8.21
C ASN A 59 -20.61 2.86 7.48
N ALA A 60 -21.43 2.28 6.59
CA ALA A 60 -21.02 1.16 5.75
C ALA A 60 -19.89 1.57 4.80
N GLY A 61 -20.00 2.73 4.16
CA GLY A 61 -18.97 3.29 3.29
C GLY A 61 -17.65 3.53 4.01
N ALA A 62 -17.69 4.15 5.19
CA ALA A 62 -16.49 4.39 5.99
C ALA A 62 -15.82 3.09 6.47
N THR A 63 -16.60 2.09 6.87
CA THR A 63 -16.08 0.77 7.27
C THR A 63 -15.46 0.02 6.09
N GLY A 64 -16.10 0.06 4.92
CA GLY A 64 -15.56 -0.50 3.69
C GLY A 64 -14.25 0.16 3.27
N ALA A 65 -14.19 1.49 3.35
CA ALA A 65 -12.98 2.24 3.04
C ALA A 65 -11.83 1.92 4.01
N MET A 66 -12.07 1.79 5.32
CA MET A 66 -11.05 1.36 6.28
C MET A 66 -10.49 -0.02 5.93
N THR A 67 -11.38 -0.95 5.58
CA THR A 67 -11.01 -2.32 5.19
C THR A 67 -10.16 -2.33 3.91
N ALA A 68 -10.53 -1.52 2.92
CA ALA A 68 -9.79 -1.40 1.67
C ALA A 68 -8.39 -0.80 1.88
N LEU A 69 -8.25 0.21 2.74
CA LEU A 69 -6.95 0.79 3.10
C LEU A 69 -6.03 -0.26 3.75
N ASP A 70 -6.56 -1.06 4.68
CA ASP A 70 -5.79 -2.09 5.36
C ASP A 70 -5.31 -3.20 4.41
N GLN A 71 -6.19 -3.63 3.50
CA GLN A 71 -5.84 -4.59 2.46
C GLN A 71 -4.77 -4.04 1.50
N ALA A 72 -4.89 -2.78 1.08
CA ALA A 72 -3.92 -2.11 0.23
C ALA A 72 -2.55 -2.03 0.92
N SER A 73 -2.50 -1.56 2.18
CA SER A 73 -1.26 -1.48 2.96
C SER A 73 -0.60 -2.85 3.13
N ALA A 74 -1.37 -3.90 3.43
CA ALA A 74 -0.84 -5.26 3.53
C ALA A 74 -0.27 -5.77 2.19
N ALA A 75 -0.95 -5.49 1.07
CA ALA A 75 -0.48 -5.87 -0.26
C ALA A 75 0.82 -5.13 -0.64
N LEU A 76 0.92 -3.82 -0.36
CA LEU A 76 2.12 -3.02 -0.60
C LEU A 76 3.31 -3.50 0.26
N LEU A 77 3.07 -3.88 1.51
CA LEU A 77 4.10 -4.47 2.38
C LEU A 77 4.64 -5.79 1.82
N VAL A 78 3.79 -6.61 1.20
CA VAL A 78 4.24 -7.85 0.53
C VAL A 78 5.15 -7.52 -0.66
N ILE A 79 4.86 -6.45 -1.40
CA ILE A 79 5.68 -6.01 -2.54
C ILE A 79 7.01 -5.43 -2.05
N GLU A 80 7.01 -4.59 -1.01
CA GLU A 80 8.23 -4.06 -0.38
C GLU A 80 9.14 -5.22 0.07
N ARG A 81 8.59 -6.23 0.76
CA ARG A 81 9.35 -7.42 1.18
C ARG A 81 9.90 -8.21 0.00
N ARG A 82 9.27 -8.17 -1.17
CA ARG A 82 9.79 -8.82 -2.39
C ARG A 82 10.96 -8.04 -2.96
N PHE A 83 10.91 -6.70 -2.97
CA PHE A 83 12.06 -5.86 -3.33
C PHE A 83 13.23 -6.03 -2.36
N ASN A 84 12.97 -6.12 -1.05
CA ASN A 84 14.04 -6.36 -0.06
C ASN A 84 14.75 -7.72 -0.25
N LYS A 85 14.06 -8.72 -0.80
CA LYS A 85 14.61 -10.04 -1.14
C LYS A 85 15.16 -10.11 -2.57
N HIS A 86 15.03 -9.04 -3.34
CA HIS A 86 15.44 -9.00 -4.74
C HIS A 86 16.89 -8.51 -4.83
N GLU A 87 17.76 -9.34 -5.37
CA GLU A 87 19.18 -9.02 -5.51
C GLU A 87 19.43 -8.12 -6.73
N ARG A 88 19.00 -6.84 -6.68
CA ARG A 88 19.60 -5.78 -7.53
C ARG A 88 20.69 -4.98 -6.81
N GLY A 89 21.33 -5.57 -5.80
CA GLY A 89 22.37 -4.91 -5.01
C GLY A 89 23.57 -5.77 -4.63
N GLY A 90 23.65 -7.02 -5.08
CA GLY A 90 24.83 -7.85 -4.91
C GLY A 90 25.84 -7.59 -6.03
N ARG A 91 26.69 -6.58 -5.85
CA ARG A 91 27.98 -6.50 -6.52
C ARG A 91 29.08 -6.71 -5.50
#